data_AF-A0A385FVB8-F1
#
_entry.id   AF-A0A385FVB8-F1
#
_cell.length_a   1.000
_cell.length_b   1.000
_cell.length_c   1.000
_cell.angle_alpha   90.00
_cell.angle_beta   90.00
_cell.angle_gamma   90.00
#
_symmetry.space_group_name_H-M   'P 1'
#
loop_
_entity.id
_entity.type
_entity.pdbx_description
1 polymer ?
#
loop_
_entity_poly.entity_id
_entity_poly.type
_entity_poly.pdbx_seq_one_letter_code
_entity_poly.pdbx_strand_id
1 'polypeptide(L)'
;MPKPATVTIKTNEIPPILLAAAFMGLESLINQGAGTLAEVALTLPALPKWVSLGKTNLSATGLVVKEGATALVLGTDFEINYALGLLRATKSGAVADGGPVTVSGSYNADRHTYRQQRAAGGEGEADPGRA
;
A
#
# COMPACT_ATOMS: atom_id res chain seq x y z
N MET A 1 -3.82 7.48 49.04
CA MET A 1 -3.61 7.68 47.58
C MET A 1 -3.85 6.33 46.90
N PRO A 2 -4.85 6.18 46.02
CA PRO A 2 -5.03 4.95 45.26
C PRO A 2 -3.82 4.72 44.36
N LYS A 3 -3.24 3.53 44.38
CA LYS A 3 -2.15 3.18 43.46
C LYS A 3 -2.77 2.86 42.09
N PRO A 4 -2.26 3.42 40.99
CA PRO A 4 -2.75 3.10 39.65
C PRO A 4 -2.64 1.59 39.39
N ALA A 5 -3.72 0.99 38.87
CA ALA A 5 -3.67 -0.38 38.38
C ALA A 5 -2.97 -0.40 37.02
N THR A 6 -1.91 -1.21 36.90
CA THR A 6 -1.22 -1.44 35.63
C THR A 6 -1.74 -2.73 35.01
N VAL A 7 -2.18 -2.66 33.75
CA VAL A 7 -2.61 -3.82 32.96
C VAL A 7 -1.64 -3.99 31.80
N THR A 8 -1.11 -5.20 31.62
CA THR A 8 -0.24 -5.56 30.49
C THR A 8 -0.92 -6.65 29.68
N ILE A 9 -1.08 -6.42 28.38
CA ILE A 9 -1.67 -7.38 27.44
C ILE A 9 -0.56 -7.82 26.47
N LYS A 10 -0.40 -9.13 26.28
CA LYS A 10 0.48 -9.71 25.26
C LYS A 10 -0.39 -10.47 24.26
N THR A 11 -0.22 -10.22 22.98
CA THR A 11 -0.91 -10.94 21.92
C THR A 11 0.10 -11.57 20.97
N ASN A 12 -0.26 -12.72 20.39
CA ASN A 12 0.58 -13.41 19.40
C ASN A 12 0.36 -12.83 17.98
N GLU A 13 -0.80 -12.22 17.75
CA GLU A 13 -1.15 -11.50 16.54
C GLU A 13 -1.74 -10.15 16.96
N ILE A 14 -1.32 -9.07 16.29
CA ILE A 14 -1.84 -7.73 16.52
C ILE A 14 -2.69 -7.36 15.30
N PRO A 15 -4.03 -7.48 15.36
CA PRO A 15 -4.86 -6.97 14.29
C PRO A 15 -4.69 -5.44 14.18
N PRO A 16 -4.85 -4.86 12.98
CA PRO A 16 -4.58 -3.44 12.75
C PRO A 16 -5.36 -2.49 13.67
N ILE A 17 -6.57 -2.87 14.08
CA ILE A 17 -7.39 -2.08 15.01
C ILE A 17 -6.76 -1.96 16.41
N LEU A 18 -6.09 -3.00 16.91
CA LEU A 18 -5.39 -2.95 18.19
C LEU A 18 -4.11 -2.11 18.09
N LEU A 19 -3.45 -2.15 16.93
CA LEU A 19 -2.30 -1.29 16.65
C LEU A 19 -2.71 0.19 16.55
N ALA A 20 -3.81 0.47 15.84
CA ALA A 20 -4.40 1.80 15.75
C ALA A 20 -4.78 2.32 17.15
N ALA A 21 -5.45 1.51 17.98
CA ALA A 21 -5.79 1.88 19.34
C ALA A 21 -4.55 2.17 20.21
N ALA A 22 -3.49 1.37 20.08
CA ALA A 22 -2.24 1.57 20.82
C ALA A 22 -1.53 2.89 20.44
N PHE A 23 -1.60 3.29 19.17
CA PHE A 23 -1.01 4.54 18.69
C PHE A 23 -1.98 5.74 18.69
N MET A 24 -3.20 5.56 19.21
CA MET A 24 -4.27 6.55 19.11
C MET A 24 -4.51 7.02 17.66
N GLY A 25 -4.35 6.10 16.71
CA GLY A 25 -4.56 6.32 15.28
C GLY A 25 -5.94 5.85 14.82
N LEU A 26 -6.29 6.24 13.60
CA LEU A 26 -7.45 5.71 12.88
C LEU A 26 -6.97 4.77 11.78
N GLU A 27 -7.69 3.67 11.56
CA GLU A 27 -7.49 2.87 10.35
C GLU A 27 -8.11 3.58 9.15
N SER A 28 -7.43 3.52 8.01
CA SER A 28 -7.94 4.08 6.75
C SER A 28 -8.12 2.96 5.74
N LEU A 29 -9.27 2.95 5.08
CA LEU A 29 -9.57 2.02 3.99
C LEU A 29 -8.79 2.44 2.75
N ILE A 30 -8.09 1.49 2.14
CA ILE A 30 -7.55 1.69 0.79
C ILE A 30 -8.71 1.56 -0.19
N ASN A 31 -8.98 2.63 -0.92
CA ASN A 31 -9.98 2.68 -1.98
C ASN A 31 -9.41 3.43 -3.19
N GLN A 32 -8.59 2.73 -3.97
CA GLN A 32 -8.02 3.22 -5.22
C GLN A 32 -8.82 2.64 -6.41
N GLY A 33 -9.26 3.49 -7.34
CA GLY A 33 -9.80 3.05 -8.65
C GLY A 33 -8.69 2.68 -9.63
N ALA A 34 -9.00 2.03 -10.74
CA ALA A 34 -8.01 1.83 -11.81
C ALA A 34 -7.74 3.14 -12.57
N GLY A 35 -6.56 3.27 -13.18
CA GLY A 35 -6.19 4.45 -13.96
C GLY A 35 -4.78 4.38 -14.54
N THR A 36 -4.27 5.54 -14.95
CA THR A 36 -2.94 5.67 -15.58
C THR A 36 -2.05 6.67 -14.86
N LEU A 37 -0.75 6.40 -14.89
CA LEU A 37 0.32 7.34 -14.59
C LEU A 37 0.81 7.92 -15.90
N ALA A 38 0.80 9.25 -16.02
CA ALA A 38 1.30 9.95 -17.19
C ALA A 38 2.45 10.84 -16.77
N GLU A 39 3.67 10.45 -17.17
CA GLU A 39 4.91 11.21 -16.97
C GLU A 39 5.09 11.75 -15.55
N VAL A 40 4.89 10.90 -14.55
CA VAL A 40 5.12 11.27 -13.15
C VAL A 40 6.62 11.44 -12.94
N ALA A 41 7.05 12.68 -12.71
CA ALA A 41 8.43 13.01 -12.40
C ALA A 41 8.72 12.74 -10.91
N LEU A 42 9.81 12.00 -10.65
CA LEU A 42 10.30 11.71 -9.31
C LEU A 42 11.82 11.90 -9.25
N THR A 43 12.31 12.31 -8.09
CA THR A 43 13.74 12.22 -7.77
C THR A 43 13.95 10.93 -6.97
N LEU A 44 14.81 10.05 -7.46
CA LEU A 44 15.15 8.85 -6.71
C LEU A 44 15.94 9.25 -5.45
N PRO A 45 15.73 8.58 -4.32
CA PRO A 45 16.55 8.79 -3.14
C PRO A 45 17.94 8.17 -3.37
N ALA A 46 18.91 8.64 -2.58
CA ALA A 46 20.22 8.02 -2.59
C ALA A 46 20.13 6.51 -2.30
N LEU A 47 20.85 5.72 -3.09
CA LEU A 47 20.85 4.27 -3.12
C LEU A 47 21.04 3.66 -1.71
N PRO A 48 20.45 2.48 -1.44
CA PRO A 48 19.52 1.68 -2.25
C PRO A 48 18.06 1.84 -1.78
N LYS A 49 17.60 3.08 -1.62
CA LYS A 49 16.29 3.38 -1.00
C LYS A 49 15.14 3.32 -2.00
N TRP A 50 13.96 2.93 -1.50
CA TRP A 50 12.71 2.92 -2.25
C TRP A 50 12.00 4.27 -2.19
N VAL A 51 11.35 4.66 -3.29
CA VAL A 51 10.44 5.80 -3.36
C VAL A 51 9.06 5.36 -3.85
N SER A 52 8.00 5.98 -3.32
CA SER A 52 6.63 5.67 -3.71
C SER A 52 6.18 6.46 -4.94
N LEU A 53 5.48 5.78 -5.85
CA LEU A 53 4.80 6.37 -7.00
C LEU A 53 3.40 6.90 -6.65
N GLY A 54 2.96 6.73 -5.40
CA GLY A 54 1.65 7.18 -4.92
C GLY A 54 0.46 6.34 -5.40
N LYS A 55 0.70 5.26 -6.16
CA LYS A 55 -0.29 4.29 -6.63
C LYS A 55 0.19 2.87 -6.38
N THR A 56 -0.70 2.00 -5.89
CA THR A 56 -0.43 0.57 -5.67
C THR A 56 -0.97 -0.28 -6.82
N ASN A 57 -0.66 -1.57 -6.84
CA ASN A 57 -1.19 -2.54 -7.81
C ASN A 57 -0.94 -2.12 -9.28
N LEU A 58 0.33 -1.80 -9.58
CA LEU A 58 0.78 -1.38 -10.90
C LEU A 58 0.76 -2.54 -11.90
N SER A 59 0.36 -2.24 -13.14
CA SER A 59 0.50 -3.15 -14.27
C SER A 59 1.95 -3.16 -14.77
N ALA A 60 2.52 -4.34 -14.95
CA ALA A 60 3.80 -4.49 -15.66
C ALA A 60 3.68 -4.12 -17.14
N THR A 61 2.54 -4.44 -17.76
CA THR A 61 2.26 -4.07 -19.15
C THR A 61 2.14 -2.57 -19.28
N GLY A 62 2.94 -2.00 -20.18
CA GLY A 62 2.93 -0.56 -20.49
C GLY A 62 3.64 0.33 -19.46
N LEU A 63 4.31 -0.25 -18.46
CA LEU A 63 5.18 0.53 -17.57
C LEU A 63 6.42 1.00 -18.34
N VAL A 64 6.67 2.29 -18.28
CA VAL A 64 7.84 2.93 -18.88
C VAL A 64 8.48 3.83 -17.84
N VAL A 65 9.79 3.66 -17.63
CA VAL A 65 10.61 4.53 -16.77
C VAL A 65 11.69 5.15 -17.65
N LYS A 66 11.88 6.46 -17.53
CA LYS A 66 12.87 7.21 -18.30
C LYS A 66 13.71 8.12 -17.42
N GLU A 67 14.93 8.39 -17.85
CA GLU A 67 15.72 9.54 -17.40
C GLU A 67 15.80 10.53 -18.59
N GLY A 68 15.06 11.64 -18.49
CA GLY A 68 14.85 12.52 -19.65
C GLY A 68 14.20 11.77 -20.83
N ALA A 69 14.91 11.69 -21.95
CA ALA A 69 14.46 10.95 -23.14
C ALA A 69 14.89 9.46 -23.14
N THR A 70 15.81 9.07 -22.27
CA THR A 70 16.41 7.74 -22.26
C THR A 70 15.51 6.76 -21.54
N ALA A 71 15.12 5.67 -22.19
CA ALA A 71 14.37 4.59 -21.54
C ALA A 71 15.31 3.75 -20.66
N LEU A 72 14.88 3.50 -19.43
CA LEU A 72 15.61 2.67 -18.45
C LEU A 72 15.11 1.23 -18.50
N VAL A 73 15.99 0.30 -18.16
CA VAL A 73 15.75 -1.13 -18.23
C VAL A 73 15.52 -1.72 -16.83
N LEU A 74 14.39 -2.40 -16.65
CA LEU A 74 14.06 -3.10 -15.41
C LEU A 74 15.10 -4.19 -15.10
N GLY A 75 15.54 -4.26 -13.86
CA GLY A 75 16.56 -5.21 -13.37
C GLY A 75 18.00 -4.78 -13.65
N THR A 76 18.22 -3.89 -14.63
CA THR A 76 19.54 -3.31 -14.92
C THR A 76 19.69 -1.95 -14.26
N ASP A 77 18.76 -1.03 -14.53
CA ASP A 77 18.83 0.37 -14.09
C ASP A 77 17.99 0.65 -12.84
N PHE A 78 16.86 -0.06 -12.73
CA PHE A 78 15.92 0.12 -11.63
C PHE A 78 15.22 -1.19 -11.27
N GLU A 79 14.63 -1.22 -10.09
CA GLU A 79 13.69 -2.24 -9.64
C GLU A 79 12.35 -1.60 -9.26
N ILE A 80 11.30 -2.40 -9.36
CA ILE A 80 9.95 -1.98 -8.98
C ILE A 80 9.24 -3.05 -8.16
N ASN A 81 8.56 -2.61 -7.09
CA ASN A 81 7.56 -3.40 -6.39
C ASN A 81 6.18 -2.99 -6.91
N TYR A 82 5.61 -3.79 -7.82
CA TYR A 82 4.32 -3.51 -8.46
C TYR A 82 3.16 -3.44 -7.46
N ALA A 83 3.17 -4.27 -6.42
CA ALA A 83 2.10 -4.31 -5.43
C ALA A 83 2.08 -3.01 -4.60
N LEU A 84 3.24 -2.60 -4.10
CA LEU A 84 3.36 -1.41 -3.23
C LEU A 84 3.59 -0.10 -4.00
N GLY A 85 3.80 -0.17 -5.31
CA GLY A 85 4.08 1.01 -6.12
C GLY A 85 5.41 1.67 -5.80
N LEU A 86 6.43 0.89 -5.45
CA LEU A 86 7.73 1.40 -5.05
C LEU A 86 8.75 1.23 -6.17
N LEU A 87 9.58 2.24 -6.37
CA LEU A 87 10.66 2.28 -7.35
C LEU A 87 11.99 2.50 -6.63
N ARG A 88 13.08 1.86 -7.09
CA ARG A 88 14.45 2.20 -6.67
C ARG A 88 15.42 2.05 -7.83
N ALA A 89 16.50 2.84 -7.83
CA ALA A 89 17.63 2.58 -8.72
C ALA A 89 18.44 1.36 -8.24
N THR A 90 19.07 0.67 -9.18
CA THR A 90 20.10 -0.33 -8.89
C THR A 90 21.46 0.36 -8.75
N LYS A 91 22.36 -0.23 -7.97
CA LYS A 91 23.70 0.36 -7.74
C LYS A 91 24.58 0.39 -9.00
N SER A 92 24.35 -0.53 -9.93
CA SER A 92 25.07 -0.66 -11.20
C SER A 92 24.33 -0.02 -12.38
N GLY A 93 23.19 0.62 -12.13
CA GLY A 93 22.33 1.19 -13.16
C GLY A 93 22.87 2.47 -13.77
N ALA A 94 22.24 2.89 -14.87
CA ALA A 94 22.57 4.15 -15.53
C ALA A 94 22.15 5.40 -14.74
N VAL A 95 21.14 5.28 -13.85
CA VAL A 95 20.63 6.42 -13.08
C VAL A 95 21.62 6.81 -12.01
N ALA A 96 22.01 8.09 -12.00
CA ALA A 96 22.89 8.63 -10.97
C ALA A 96 22.27 8.50 -9.56
N ASP A 97 23.11 8.47 -8.54
CA ASP A 97 22.65 8.47 -7.15
C ASP A 97 21.86 9.76 -6.85
N GLY A 98 20.57 9.65 -6.56
CA GLY A 98 19.70 10.81 -6.44
C GLY A 98 19.09 11.31 -7.77
N GLY A 99 19.21 10.56 -8.86
CA GLY A 99 18.84 10.99 -10.22
C GLY A 99 17.34 11.17 -10.45
N PRO A 100 16.94 12.06 -11.38
CA PRO A 100 15.55 12.25 -11.75
C PRO A 100 15.06 11.15 -12.70
N VAL A 101 13.82 10.71 -12.54
CA VAL A 101 13.15 9.78 -13.44
C VAL A 101 11.72 10.20 -13.71
N THR A 102 11.21 9.77 -14.85
CA THR A 102 9.82 9.96 -15.26
C THR A 102 9.16 8.60 -15.45
N VAL A 103 8.00 8.39 -14.83
CA VAL A 103 7.28 7.11 -14.84
C VAL A 103 5.90 7.27 -15.51
N SER A 104 5.64 6.41 -16.48
CA SER A 104 4.33 6.26 -17.12
C SER A 104 3.88 4.80 -17.02
N GLY A 105 2.58 4.55 -16.92
CA GLY A 105 2.04 3.20 -16.81
C GLY A 105 0.57 3.17 -16.42
N SER A 106 0.09 1.99 -16.04
CA SER A 106 -1.28 1.79 -15.56
C SER A 106 -1.29 1.19 -14.16
N TYR A 107 -2.30 1.54 -13.37
CA TYR A 107 -2.56 0.93 -12.06
C TYR A 107 -3.98 0.37 -12.03
N ASN A 108 -4.11 -0.77 -11.37
CA ASN A 108 -5.39 -1.43 -11.19
C ASN A 108 -6.12 -0.86 -9.97
N ALA A 109 -7.42 -1.15 -9.89
CA ALA A 109 -8.18 -0.88 -8.69
C ALA A 109 -7.60 -1.71 -7.52
N ASP A 110 -7.56 -1.10 -6.34
CA ASP A 110 -7.14 -1.74 -5.11
C ASP A 110 -8.08 -1.31 -4.00
N ARG A 111 -8.81 -2.29 -3.47
CA ARG A 111 -9.80 -2.08 -2.42
C ARG A 111 -9.54 -3.07 -1.31
N HIS A 112 -9.20 -2.55 -0.14
CA HIS A 112 -9.19 -3.35 1.07
C HIS A 112 -10.50 -3.12 1.83
N THR A 113 -11.30 -4.17 1.98
CA THR A 113 -12.44 -4.15 2.91
C THR A 113 -12.11 -5.05 4.09
N TYR A 114 -12.21 -4.53 5.32
CA TYR A 114 -12.28 -5.41 6.48
C TYR A 114 -13.56 -6.23 6.35
N ARG A 115 -13.40 -7.53 6.11
CA ARG A 115 -14.47 -8.49 6.42
C ARG A 115 -14.57 -8.54 7.94
N GLN A 116 -15.28 -7.60 8.54
CA GLN A 116 -15.97 -7.92 9.79
C GLN A 116 -16.69 -9.23 9.48
N GLN A 117 -16.31 -10.30 10.17
CA GLN A 117 -16.97 -11.58 10.09
C GLN A 117 -18.47 -11.30 10.09
N ARG A 118 -19.20 -11.92 9.16
CA ARG A 118 -20.64 -12.05 9.31
C ARG A 118 -20.86 -12.63 10.71
N ALA A 119 -21.14 -11.78 11.68
CA ALA A 119 -22.15 -12.08 12.67
C ALA A 119 -23.43 -12.24 11.84
N ALA A 120 -23.61 -13.44 11.30
CA ALA A 120 -24.92 -13.94 10.99
C ALA A 120 -25.64 -14.00 12.34
N GLY A 121 -26.21 -12.86 12.75
CA GLY A 121 -27.40 -12.86 13.58
C GLY A 121 -28.50 -13.47 12.73
N GLY A 122 -28.52 -14.80 12.73
CA GLY A 122 -29.64 -15.57 12.22
C GLY A 122 -30.87 -15.20 13.03
N GLU A 123 -31.86 -14.69 12.31
CA GLU A 123 -33.25 -15.12 12.41
C GLU A 123 -33.98 -14.72 13.70
N GLY A 124 -34.69 -13.60 13.59
CA GLY A 124 -35.96 -13.45 14.29
C GLY A 124 -36.91 -14.56 13.83
N GLU A 125 -37.05 -15.58 14.65
CA GLU A 125 -38.17 -16.52 14.60
C GLU A 125 -39.45 -15.72 14.93
N ALA A 126 -40.19 -15.36 13.88
CA ALA A 126 -41.59 -14.96 14.04
C ALA A 126 -42.39 -16.23 14.34
N ASP A 127 -42.78 -16.42 15.60
CA ASP A 127 -43.75 -17.43 16.04
C ASP A 127 -45.10 -17.20 15.32
N PRO A 128 -45.52 -18.06 14.38
CA PRO A 128 -46.83 -17.98 13.76
C PRO A 128 -47.77 -18.90 14.55
N GLY A 129 -48.11 -18.53 15.78
CA GLY A 129 -48.64 -19.53 16.72
C GLY A 129 -49.41 -19.04 17.94
N ARG A 130 -50.07 -17.87 17.90
CA ARG A 130 -51.14 -17.56 18.88
C ARG A 130 -52.34 -16.88 18.22
N ALA A 131 -53.36 -17.70 17.99
CA ALA A 131 -54.76 -17.30 18.08
C ALA A 131 -55.15 -17.12 19.56
#